data_AF-A0A8X6WI10-F1
#
_entry.id   AF-A0A8X6WI10-F1
#
_cell.length_a   1.000
_cell.length_b   1.000
_cell.length_c   1.000
_cell.angle_alpha   90.00
_cell.angle_beta   90.00
_cell.angle_gamma   90.00
#
_symmetry.space_group_name_H-M   'P 1'
#
loop_
_entity.id
_entity.type
_entity.pdbx_description
1 polymer ?
#
loop_
_entity_poly.entity_id
_entity_poly.type
_entity_poly.pdbx_seq_one_letter_code
_entity_poly.pdbx_strand_id
1 'polypeptide(L)'
;MSFTRRPGSGRPRQTSHREDRHIGTRCPLRELPLTPTPRLLRLEWCHAGGNWTSAGLNQVVFSNKSRFNISSDDNRVRVWRPCGERLNLAFSLQRHTAPTAGVMV
;
A
#
# COMPACT_ATOMS: atom_id res chain seq x y z
N MET A 1 18.70 24.29 26.64
CA MET A 1 18.69 22.82 26.45
C MET A 1 19.28 22.51 25.08
N SER A 2 20.47 21.91 25.05
CA SER A 2 21.25 21.64 23.84
C SER A 2 20.96 20.23 23.33
N PHE A 3 20.39 20.13 22.13
CA PHE A 3 20.16 18.84 21.47
C PHE A 3 21.44 18.38 20.75
N THR A 4 22.17 17.43 21.36
CA THR A 4 23.26 16.73 20.68
C THR A 4 22.68 15.64 19.77
N ARG A 5 22.86 15.81 18.44
CA ARG A 5 22.53 14.76 17.46
C ARG A 5 23.50 13.60 17.64
N ARG A 6 22.97 12.38 17.81
CA ARG A 6 23.79 11.16 17.77
C ARG A 6 24.35 10.98 16.36
N PRO A 7 25.64 10.61 16.18
CA PRO A 7 26.19 10.29 14.87
C PRO A 7 25.47 9.07 14.30
N GLY A 8 24.83 9.21 13.14
CA GLY A 8 24.29 8.07 12.39
C GLY A 8 25.41 7.35 11.66
N SER A 9 25.45 6.02 11.72
CA SER A 9 26.47 5.16 11.08
C SER A 9 26.29 5.00 9.56
N GLY A 10 25.64 5.95 8.90
CA GLY A 10 25.37 5.92 7.46
C GLY A 10 26.26 6.89 6.68
N ARG A 11 26.27 6.75 5.36
CA ARG A 11 26.91 7.76 4.49
C ARG A 11 26.35 9.15 4.81
N PRO A 12 27.21 10.19 4.91
CA PRO A 12 26.74 11.55 5.13
C PRO A 12 25.70 11.92 4.08
N ARG A 13 24.59 12.51 4.51
CA ARG A 13 23.56 13.00 3.58
C ARG A 13 24.19 14.12 2.75
N GLN A 14 24.26 13.93 1.44
CA GLN A 14 24.83 14.92 0.52
C GLN A 14 23.85 16.03 0.11
N THR A 15 22.55 15.82 0.33
CA THR A 15 21.50 16.76 -0.02
C THR A 15 20.84 17.37 1.22
N SER A 16 20.45 18.64 1.11
CA SER A 16 19.68 19.37 2.10
C SER A 16 18.19 19.09 1.94
N HIS A 17 17.41 19.31 3.01
CA HIS A 17 15.95 19.16 2.97
C HIS A 17 15.28 20.08 1.92
N ARG A 18 15.91 21.20 1.56
CA ARG A 18 15.41 22.11 0.51
C ARG A 18 15.60 21.51 -0.87
N GLU A 19 16.73 20.85 -1.12
CA GLU A 19 17.03 20.16 -2.38
C GLU A 19 16.15 18.91 -2.56
N ASP A 20 15.88 18.20 -1.46
CA ASP A 20 15.01 17.03 -1.48
C ASP A 20 13.51 17.37 -1.59
N ARG A 21 13.13 18.66 -1.57
CA ARG A 21 11.71 19.09 -1.59
C ARG A 21 10.94 18.60 -2.81
N HIS A 22 11.64 18.36 -3.92
CA HIS A 22 11.08 17.88 -5.17
C HIS A 22 11.23 16.36 -5.37
N ILE A 23 11.93 15.68 -4.45
CA ILE A 23 12.07 14.23 -4.45
C ILE A 23 10.84 13.65 -3.76
N GLY A 24 9.87 13.23 -4.54
CA GLY A 24 8.74 12.46 -4.02
C GLY A 24 9.23 11.18 -3.35
N THR A 25 8.71 10.86 -2.17
CA THR A 25 8.91 9.54 -1.56
C THR A 25 8.25 8.48 -2.43
N ARG A 26 9.02 7.73 -3.21
CA ARG A 26 8.51 6.58 -3.96
C ARG A 26 8.26 5.45 -2.97
N CYS A 27 7.00 5.14 -2.70
CA CYS A 27 6.65 3.85 -2.12
C CYS A 27 6.82 2.79 -3.22
N PRO A 28 7.61 1.72 -3.02
CA PRO A 28 7.66 0.64 -3.98
C PRO A 28 6.25 0.07 -4.17
N LEU A 29 5.86 -0.17 -5.43
CA LEU A 29 4.61 -0.82 -5.75
C LEU A 29 4.60 -2.18 -5.05
N ARG A 30 3.52 -2.48 -4.31
CA ARG A 30 3.33 -3.81 -3.71
C ARG A 30 2.91 -4.76 -4.82
N GLU A 31 3.87 -5.27 -5.56
CA GLU A 31 3.64 -6.29 -6.57
C GLU A 31 3.64 -7.68 -5.93
N LEU A 32 2.64 -8.49 -6.29
CA LEU A 32 2.69 -9.92 -5.99
C LEU A 32 3.72 -10.56 -6.93
N PRO A 33 4.77 -11.25 -6.42
CA PRO A 33 5.72 -11.93 -7.28
C PRO A 33 5.03 -13.10 -7.98
N LEU A 34 4.59 -12.89 -9.22
CA LEU A 34 4.05 -13.96 -10.05
C LEU A 34 5.18 -14.89 -10.52
N THR A 35 4.92 -16.20 -10.52
CA THR A 35 5.80 -17.17 -11.19
C THR A 35 5.81 -16.95 -12.71
N PRO A 36 6.79 -17.48 -13.46
CA PRO A 36 6.89 -17.25 -14.91
C PRO A 36 5.65 -17.68 -15.70
N THR A 37 5.05 -18.81 -15.33
CA THR A 37 3.91 -19.40 -16.07
C THR A 37 2.65 -18.52 -16.03
N PRO A 38 2.15 -18.06 -14.87
CA PRO A 38 1.06 -17.09 -14.81
C PRO A 38 1.32 -15.77 -15.56
N ARG A 39 2.59 -15.34 -15.66
CA ARG A 39 2.94 -14.13 -16.42
C ARG A 39 2.73 -14.33 -17.93
N LEU A 40 3.19 -15.46 -18.46
CA LEU A 40 3.03 -15.78 -19.88
C LEU A 40 1.57 -15.96 -20.25
N LEU A 41 0.80 -16.70 -19.45
CA LEU A 41 -0.64 -16.90 -19.69
C LEU A 41 -1.42 -15.57 -19.70
N ARG A 42 -1.08 -14.65 -18.78
CA ARG A 42 -1.68 -13.31 -18.77
C ARG A 42 -1.30 -12.50 -20.00
N LEU A 43 -0.05 -12.59 -20.45
CA LEU A 43 0.42 -11.89 -21.65
C LEU A 43 -0.30 -12.41 -22.91
N GLU A 44 -0.38 -13.73 -23.05
CA GLU A 44 -1.10 -14.39 -24.16
C GLU A 44 -2.58 -14.00 -24.17
N TRP A 45 -3.24 -14.00 -23.00
CA TRP A 45 -4.62 -13.53 -22.86
C TRP A 45 -4.79 -12.06 -23.28
N CYS A 46 -3.89 -11.17 -22.86
CA CYS A 46 -3.91 -9.77 -23.28
C CYS A 46 -3.71 -9.61 -24.78
N HIS A 47 -2.81 -10.39 -25.40
CA HIS A 47 -2.61 -10.36 -26.84
C HIS A 47 -3.85 -10.85 -27.59
N ALA A 48 -4.47 -11.94 -27.13
CA ALA A 48 -5.73 -12.44 -27.68
C ALA A 48 -6.88 -11.43 -27.53
N GLY A 49 -6.85 -10.61 -26.47
CA GLY A 49 -7.80 -9.54 -26.19
C GLY A 49 -7.51 -8.19 -26.86
N GLY A 50 -6.37 -8.04 -27.55
CA GLY A 50 -5.85 -6.74 -27.99
C GLY A 50 -6.70 -6.02 -29.05
N ASN A 51 -7.60 -6.74 -29.73
CA ASN A 51 -8.49 -6.22 -30.76
C ASN A 51 -9.98 -6.22 -30.33
N TRP A 52 -10.27 -6.39 -29.05
CA TRP A 52 -11.65 -6.40 -28.57
C TRP A 52 -12.32 -5.05 -28.82
N THR A 53 -13.49 -5.10 -29.46
CA THR A 53 -14.31 -3.92 -29.72
C THR A 53 -15.19 -3.61 -28.52
N SER A 54 -15.66 -2.37 -28.39
CA SER A 54 -16.61 -1.98 -27.35
C SER A 54 -17.88 -2.83 -27.38
N ALA A 55 -18.34 -3.24 -28.57
CA ALA A 55 -19.48 -4.15 -28.72
C ALA A 55 -19.21 -5.56 -28.18
N GLY A 56 -17.97 -6.05 -28.31
CA GLY A 56 -17.53 -7.31 -27.70
C GLY A 56 -17.45 -7.23 -26.19
N LEU A 57 -16.93 -6.12 -25.65
CA LEU A 57 -16.88 -5.88 -24.20
C LEU A 57 -18.26 -5.83 -23.56
N ASN A 58 -19.25 -5.24 -24.24
CA ASN A 58 -20.62 -5.14 -23.74
C ASN A 58 -21.34 -6.51 -23.60
N GLN A 59 -20.80 -7.57 -24.19
CA GLN A 59 -21.36 -8.92 -24.08
C GLN A 59 -20.72 -9.72 -22.92
N VAL A 60 -19.63 -9.24 -22.33
CA VAL A 60 -18.91 -9.95 -21.27
C VAL A 60 -19.51 -9.61 -19.91
N VAL A 61 -19.99 -10.63 -19.20
CA VAL A 61 -20.45 -10.51 -17.81
C VAL A 61 -19.35 -11.00 -16.87
N PHE A 62 -18.79 -10.10 -16.07
CA PHE A 62 -17.80 -10.45 -15.06
C PHE A 62 -18.47 -10.86 -13.75
N SER A 63 -17.96 -11.93 -13.13
CA SER A 63 -18.33 -12.34 -11.77
C SER A 63 -17.09 -12.38 -10.89
N ASN A 64 -17.17 -11.81 -9.69
CA ASN A 64 -16.20 -12.07 -8.63
C ASN A 64 -16.93 -12.25 -7.30
N LYS A 65 -16.21 -12.75 -6.29
CA LYS A 65 -16.63 -12.63 -4.90
C LYS A 65 -15.73 -11.63 -4.20
N SER A 66 -16.33 -10.69 -3.50
CA SER A 66 -15.59 -9.70 -2.72
C SER A 66 -16.08 -9.66 -1.29
N ARG A 67 -15.14 -9.38 -0.37
CA ARG A 67 -15.44 -9.21 1.04
C ARG A 67 -15.48 -7.73 1.38
N PHE A 68 -16.64 -7.26 1.83
CA PHE A 68 -16.82 -5.91 2.33
C PHE A 68 -16.70 -5.91 3.85
N ASN A 69 -15.67 -5.23 4.37
CA ASN A 69 -15.49 -5.09 5.81
C ASN A 69 -16.33 -3.92 6.34
N ILE A 70 -16.96 -4.10 7.49
CA ILE A 70 -17.79 -3.06 8.13
C ILE A 70 -16.91 -1.95 8.75
N SER A 71 -15.65 -2.26 9.06
CA SER A 71 -14.65 -1.31 9.55
C SER A 71 -13.32 -1.45 8.80
N SER A 72 -12.38 -0.51 9.01
CA SER A 72 -11.05 -0.56 8.41
C SER A 72 -10.32 -1.85 8.80
N ASP A 73 -9.63 -2.44 7.83
CA ASP A 73 -8.86 -3.69 7.89
C ASP A 73 -7.47 -3.52 8.53
N ASP A 74 -7.00 -2.28 8.66
CA ASP A 74 -5.71 -2.01 9.26
C ASP A 74 -5.71 -2.25 10.78
N ASN A 75 -6.90 -2.43 11.37
CA ASN A 75 -7.15 -2.59 12.81
C ASN A 75 -6.50 -1.47 13.62
N ARG A 76 -6.49 -0.24 13.07
CA ARG A 76 -5.96 0.95 13.72
C ARG A 76 -7.03 2.01 13.88
N VAL A 77 -7.03 2.64 15.06
CA VAL A 77 -7.76 3.88 15.29
C VAL A 77 -6.85 5.04 14.90
N ARG A 78 -7.33 5.91 14.01
CA ARG A 78 -6.63 7.15 13.66
C ARG A 78 -6.86 8.16 14.78
N VAL A 79 -5.78 8.74 15.31
CA VAL A 79 -5.81 9.69 16.43
C VAL A 79 -4.95 10.91 16.08
N TRP A 80 -5.45 12.11 16.36
CA TRP A 80 -4.67 13.34 16.25
C TRP A 80 -3.73 13.48 17.45
N ARG A 81 -2.46 13.82 17.21
CA ARG A 81 -1.45 13.95 18.27
C ARG A 81 -0.55 15.17 18.04
N PRO A 82 -0.02 15.77 19.13
CA PRO A 82 1.06 16.74 19.04
C PRO A 82 2.31 16.18 18.35
N CYS A 83 3.08 17.06 17.71
CA CYS A 83 4.33 16.68 17.07
C CYS A 83 5.33 16.11 18.10
N GLY A 84 5.97 14.98 17.78
CA GLY A 84 6.95 14.32 18.66
C GLY A 84 6.39 13.13 19.46
N GLU A 85 5.07 12.98 19.57
CA GLU A 85 4.44 11.92 20.38
C GLU A 85 4.13 10.63 19.61
N ARG A 86 4.73 10.45 18.42
CA ARG A 86 4.46 9.29 17.55
C ARG A 86 4.74 7.96 18.25
N LEU A 87 5.80 7.91 19.06
CA LEU A 87 6.24 6.70 19.77
C LEU A 87 5.70 6.64 21.21
N ASN A 88 4.81 7.55 21.61
CA ASN A 88 4.23 7.52 22.93
C ASN A 88 3.36 6.26 23.10
N LEU A 89 3.73 5.43 24.06
CA LEU A 89 3.08 4.16 24.37
C LEU A 89 1.66 4.36 24.92
N ALA A 90 1.35 5.51 25.52
CA ALA A 90 0.01 5.86 25.98
C ALA A 90 -1.05 5.84 24.85
N PHE A 91 -0.59 5.96 23.60
CA PHE A 91 -1.45 5.92 22.43
C PHE A 91 -1.11 4.75 21.49
N SER A 92 -0.34 3.77 21.97
CA SER A 92 -0.03 2.54 21.25
C SER A 92 -0.85 1.41 21.84
N LEU A 93 -1.80 0.88 21.07
CA LEU A 93 -2.57 -0.30 21.46
C LEU A 93 -2.06 -1.51 20.68
N GLN A 94 -2.08 -2.67 21.33
CA GLN A 94 -1.80 -3.93 20.65
C GLN A 94 -2.81 -4.11 19.51
N ARG A 95 -2.29 -4.39 18.32
CA ARG A 95 -3.13 -4.62 17.14
C ARG A 95 -3.94 -5.90 17.35
N HIS A 96 -5.26 -5.79 17.26
CA HIS A 96 -6.11 -6.96 17.14
C HIS A 96 -5.81 -7.67 15.81
N THR A 97 -5.56 -8.97 15.82
CA THR A 97 -5.24 -9.76 14.61
C THR A 97 -6.42 -10.57 14.10
N ALA A 98 -7.54 -10.62 14.82
CA ALA A 98 -8.68 -11.40 14.35
C ALA A 98 -9.33 -10.73 13.12
N PRO A 99 -9.96 -11.53 12.25
CA PRO A 99 -10.63 -11.03 11.06
C PRO A 99 -11.69 -9.99 11.41
N THR A 100 -11.65 -8.85 10.73
CA THR A 100 -12.71 -7.85 10.81
C THR A 100 -14.03 -8.45 10.34
N ALA A 101 -15.14 -8.19 11.03
CA ALA A 101 -16.45 -8.62 10.57
C ALA A 101 -16.74 -8.00 9.19
N GLY A 102 -17.30 -8.80 8.29
CA GLY A 102 -17.55 -8.37 6.92
C GLY A 102 -18.53 -9.29 6.21
N VAL A 103 -19.13 -8.76 5.16
CA VAL A 103 -20.12 -9.43 4.30
C VAL A 103 -19.42 -9.91 3.04
N MET A 104 -19.67 -11.16 2.66
CA MET A 104 -19.29 -11.67 1.33
C MET A 104 -20.45 -11.47 0.36
N VAL A 105 -20.13 -10.93 -0.81
CA VAL A 105 -21.06 -10.76 -1.91
C VAL A 105 -20.51 -11.51 -3.12
#